data_AF-A0A2V7P3K5-F1
#
_entry.id   AF-A0A2V7P3K5-F1
#
_cell.length_a   1.000
_cell.length_b   1.000
_cell.length_c   1.000
_cell.angle_alpha   90.00
_cell.angle_beta   90.00
_cell.angle_gamma   90.00
#
_symmetry.space_group_name_H-M   'P 1'
#
loop_
_entity.id
_entity.type
_entity.pdbx_description
1 polymer ?
#
loop_
_entity_poly.entity_id
_entity_poly.type
_entity_poly.pdbx_seq_one_letter_code
_entity_poly.pdbx_strand_id
1 'polypeptide(L)'
;PVAARARVGFCLDTAHLHAAGYDVAGDLEGVWERLDREVGLALLKCLHLNDSKAAPGSRLDRHEWIGEGTIGAEPFRRLMRDPRFRRVIKIIETPKGDEPVRHDRRMLRRLRAYARGPRPGTPTMELA
;
A
#
# COMPACT_ATOMS: atom_id res chain seq x y z
N PRO A 1 -12.95 5.59 -26.29
CA PRO A 1 -13.37 4.60 -27.31
C PRO A 1 -13.14 3.15 -26.84
N VAL A 2 -13.98 2.19 -27.23
CA VAL A 2 -13.88 0.77 -26.80
C VAL A 2 -12.49 0.18 -27.10
N ALA A 3 -11.93 0.48 -28.27
CA ALA A 3 -10.59 0.03 -28.67
C ALA A 3 -9.45 0.50 -27.75
N ALA A 4 -9.63 1.63 -27.03
CA ALA A 4 -8.61 2.11 -26.10
C ALA A 4 -8.63 1.36 -24.76
N ARG A 5 -9.76 0.73 -24.37
CA ARG A 5 -9.92 0.11 -23.05
C ARG A 5 -8.90 -1.00 -22.79
N ALA A 6 -8.52 -1.78 -23.81
CA ALA A 6 -7.53 -2.84 -23.71
C ALA A 6 -6.09 -2.34 -23.41
N ARG A 7 -5.82 -1.05 -23.63
CA ARG A 7 -4.51 -0.42 -23.39
C ARG A 7 -4.50 0.51 -22.18
N VAL A 8 -5.58 0.50 -21.40
CA VAL A 8 -5.69 1.30 -20.18
C VAL A 8 -5.49 0.39 -18.97
N GLY A 9 -4.68 0.86 -18.04
CA GLY A 9 -4.57 0.33 -16.70
C GLY A 9 -4.44 1.48 -15.72
N PHE A 10 -4.44 1.19 -14.43
CA PHE A 10 -4.30 2.20 -13.41
C PHE A 10 -3.24 1.86 -12.37
N CYS A 11 -2.77 2.91 -11.72
CA CYS A 11 -1.96 2.84 -10.51
C CYS A 11 -2.83 3.26 -9.33
N LEU A 12 -2.70 2.57 -8.21
CA LEU A 12 -3.26 3.01 -6.93
C LEU A 12 -2.12 3.42 -6.01
N ASP A 13 -2.34 4.48 -5.25
CA ASP A 13 -1.43 4.94 -4.21
C ASP A 13 -2.14 4.84 -2.86
N THR A 14 -1.52 4.16 -1.91
CA THR A 14 -2.11 3.93 -0.58
C THR A 14 -2.29 5.22 0.23
N ALA A 15 -1.37 6.18 0.13
CA ALA A 15 -1.49 7.48 0.79
C ALA A 15 -2.59 8.32 0.13
N HIS A 16 -2.71 8.29 -1.20
CA HIS A 16 -3.78 9.01 -1.89
C HIS A 16 -5.16 8.43 -1.59
N LEU A 17 -5.29 7.10 -1.57
CA LEU A 17 -6.54 6.44 -1.18
C LEU A 17 -6.96 6.85 0.24
N HIS A 18 -6.01 6.84 1.18
CA HIS A 18 -6.25 7.27 2.55
C HIS A 18 -6.65 8.75 2.63
N ALA A 19 -5.94 9.64 1.94
CA ALA A 19 -6.26 11.07 1.87
C ALA A 19 -7.62 11.34 1.20
N ALA A 20 -8.04 10.50 0.25
CA ALA A 20 -9.35 10.56 -0.40
C ALA A 20 -10.50 10.01 0.46
N GLY A 21 -10.19 9.37 1.60
CA GLY A 21 -11.18 8.87 2.56
C GLY A 21 -11.52 7.38 2.40
N TYR A 22 -10.75 6.61 1.63
CA TYR A 22 -10.82 5.15 1.69
C TYR A 22 -10.17 4.69 3.00
N ASP A 23 -10.81 3.76 3.72
CA ASP A 23 -10.29 3.24 4.98
C ASP A 23 -9.18 2.21 4.77
N VAL A 24 -8.05 2.66 4.23
CA VAL A 24 -6.86 1.82 3.99
C VAL A 24 -6.28 1.28 5.30
N ALA A 25 -6.48 1.99 6.42
CA ALA A 25 -5.89 1.67 7.72
C ALA A 25 -6.70 0.59 8.47
N GLY A 26 -8.03 0.72 8.48
CA GLY A 26 -8.95 -0.15 9.22
C GLY A 26 -9.58 -1.27 8.39
N ASP A 27 -9.95 -0.99 7.13
CA ASP A 27 -10.71 -1.92 6.27
C ASP A 27 -10.14 -2.00 4.85
N LEU A 28 -8.91 -2.50 4.76
CA LEU A 28 -8.21 -2.65 3.47
C LEU A 28 -8.97 -3.57 2.49
N GLU A 29 -9.67 -4.59 2.99
CA GLU A 29 -10.41 -5.52 2.12
C GLU A 29 -11.64 -4.85 1.50
N GLY A 30 -12.43 -4.11 2.29
CA GLY A 30 -13.55 -3.34 1.76
C GLY A 30 -13.13 -2.30 0.73
N VAL A 31 -11.93 -1.71 0.87
CA VAL A 31 -11.33 -0.84 -0.15
C VAL A 31 -11.09 -1.61 -1.46
N TRP A 32 -10.52 -2.81 -1.41
CA TRP A 32 -10.29 -3.65 -2.59
C TRP A 32 -11.58 -4.11 -3.25
N GLU A 33 -12.56 -4.58 -2.48
CA GLU A 33 -13.87 -4.98 -3.00
C GLU A 33 -14.57 -3.83 -3.72
N ARG A 34 -14.49 -2.63 -3.15
CA ARG A 34 -15.05 -1.43 -3.78
C ARG A 34 -14.34 -1.09 -5.09
N LEU A 35 -13.00 -1.10 -5.10
CA LEU A 35 -12.22 -0.78 -6.31
C LEU A 35 -12.40 -1.83 -7.41
N ASP A 36 -12.53 -3.10 -7.05
CA ASP A 36 -12.81 -4.16 -8.01
C ASP A 36 -14.20 -4.01 -8.64
N ARG A 37 -15.21 -3.70 -7.82
CA ARG A 37 -16.58 -3.46 -8.29
C ARG A 37 -16.67 -2.22 -9.20
N GLU A 38 -15.98 -1.13 -8.85
CA GLU A 38 -16.09 0.14 -9.57
C GLU A 38 -15.22 0.20 -10.83
N VAL A 39 -14.02 -0.38 -10.80
CA VAL A 39 -13.02 -0.25 -11.88
C VAL A 39 -12.50 -1.60 -12.35
N GLY A 40 -12.38 -2.58 -11.45
CA GLY A 40 -11.82 -3.90 -11.72
C GLY A 40 -10.32 -3.97 -11.48
N LEU A 41 -9.90 -4.72 -10.46
CA LEU A 41 -8.49 -4.89 -10.08
C LEU A 41 -7.66 -5.62 -11.16
N ALA A 42 -8.30 -6.28 -12.13
CA ALA A 42 -7.62 -6.83 -13.31
C ALA A 42 -6.89 -5.75 -14.14
N LEU A 43 -7.33 -4.49 -14.06
CA LEU A 43 -6.70 -3.36 -14.75
C LEU A 43 -5.60 -2.69 -13.91
N LEU A 44 -5.43 -3.07 -12.64
CA LEU A 44 -4.36 -2.56 -11.77
C LEU A 44 -3.00 -3.02 -12.28
N LYS A 45 -2.13 -2.08 -12.64
CA LYS A 45 -0.77 -2.37 -13.14
C LYS A 45 0.33 -2.02 -12.14
N CYS A 46 0.06 -1.04 -11.27
CA CYS A 46 1.02 -0.57 -10.29
C CYS A 46 0.37 -0.21 -8.96
N LEU A 47 1.11 -0.42 -7.88
CA LEU A 47 0.79 0.06 -6.54
C LEU A 47 1.95 0.95 -6.07
N HIS A 48 1.64 2.18 -5.73
CA HIS A 48 2.53 3.01 -4.94
C HIS A 48 2.25 2.72 -3.46
N LEU A 49 3.29 2.24 -2.78
CA LEU A 49 3.23 1.90 -1.37
C LEU A 49 3.82 3.06 -0.60
N ASN A 50 2.94 3.92 -0.11
CA ASN A 50 3.25 5.12 0.65
C ASN A 50 2.40 5.13 1.92
N ASP A 51 3.02 5.27 3.08
CA ASP A 51 2.27 5.59 4.30
C ASP A 51 1.89 7.08 4.24
N SER A 52 1.02 7.55 5.14
CA SER A 52 0.54 8.93 5.16
C SER A 52 0.93 9.61 6.46
N LYS A 53 1.41 10.87 6.39
CA LYS A 53 1.52 11.75 7.57
C LYS A 53 0.17 12.34 7.96
N ALA A 54 -0.76 12.41 7.00
CA ALA A 54 -2.02 13.12 7.15
C ALA A 54 -3.16 12.17 7.54
N ALA A 55 -4.15 12.71 8.25
CA ALA A 55 -5.35 11.99 8.66
C ALA A 55 -6.17 11.48 7.46
N PRO A 56 -6.97 10.41 7.64
CA PRO A 56 -7.86 9.91 6.60
C PRO A 56 -8.86 10.99 6.15
N GLY A 57 -9.13 11.05 4.84
CA GLY A 57 -10.06 12.04 4.25
C GLY A 57 -9.55 13.49 4.27
N SER A 58 -8.31 13.74 4.67
CA SER A 58 -7.73 15.09 4.76
C SER A 58 -7.54 15.79 3.42
N ARG A 59 -7.54 15.04 2.31
CA ARG A 59 -7.18 15.53 0.95
C ARG A 59 -5.75 16.10 0.86
N LEU A 60 -4.89 15.74 1.81
CA LEU A 60 -3.48 16.13 1.81
C LEU A 60 -2.62 14.97 1.33
N ASP A 61 -1.89 15.21 0.25
CA ASP A 61 -0.87 14.29 -0.24
C ASP A 61 0.45 14.51 0.52
N ARG A 62 0.64 13.73 1.59
CA ARG A 62 1.81 13.80 2.47
C ARG A 62 2.33 12.41 2.79
N HIS A 63 3.22 11.90 1.95
CA HIS A 63 3.82 10.58 2.14
C HIS A 63 4.65 10.48 3.43
N GLU A 64 4.64 9.29 4.02
CA GLU A 64 5.48 8.89 5.15
C GLU A 64 6.18 7.55 4.86
N TRP A 65 7.23 7.27 5.63
CA TRP A 65 7.87 5.97 5.66
C TRP A 65 6.89 4.84 6.00
N ILE A 66 7.06 3.70 5.34
CA ILE A 66 6.22 2.51 5.47
C ILE A 66 6.05 2.09 6.93
N GLY A 67 4.80 2.11 7.40
CA GLY A 67 4.38 1.68 8.73
C GLY A 67 4.67 2.68 9.84
N GLU A 68 5.05 3.91 9.50
CA GLU A 68 5.39 4.99 10.44
C GLU A 68 4.41 6.17 10.35
N GLY A 69 3.37 6.05 9.52
CA GLY A 69 2.32 7.05 9.37
C GLY A 69 0.96 6.60 9.91
N THR A 70 -0.09 7.29 9.48
CA THR A 70 -1.49 7.08 9.90
C THR A 70 -2.14 5.84 9.27
N ILE A 71 -1.58 5.28 8.20
CA ILE A 71 -2.03 3.98 7.66
C ILE A 71 -1.45 2.84 8.51
N GLY A 72 -0.20 2.98 8.94
CA GLY A 72 0.46 2.04 9.82
C GLY A 72 0.89 0.74 9.14
N ALA A 73 1.55 -0.13 9.89
CA ALA A 73 2.28 -1.28 9.32
C ALA A 73 1.37 -2.40 8.80
N GLU A 74 0.20 -2.61 9.41
CA GLU A 74 -0.62 -3.80 9.17
C GLU A 74 -1.22 -3.88 7.75
N PRO A 75 -1.78 -2.80 7.19
CA PRO A 75 -2.22 -2.80 5.79
C PRO A 75 -1.12 -3.20 4.80
N PHE A 76 0.12 -2.71 4.99
CA PHE A 76 1.24 -3.11 4.14
C PHE A 76 1.63 -4.57 4.32
N ARG A 77 1.48 -5.16 5.53
CA ARG A 77 1.69 -6.60 5.72
C ARG A 77 0.69 -7.43 4.94
N ARG A 78 -0.58 -7.06 5.00
CA ARG A 78 -1.66 -7.72 4.26
C ARG A 78 -1.44 -7.59 2.76
N LEU A 79 -1.21 -6.37 2.26
CA LEU A 79 -0.95 -6.09 0.85
C LEU A 79 0.25 -6.88 0.31
N MET A 80 1.37 -6.92 1.04
CA MET A 80 2.57 -7.62 0.60
C MET A 80 2.43 -9.15 0.56
N ARG A 81 1.40 -9.71 1.20
CA ARG A 81 1.09 -11.15 1.22
C ARG A 81 -0.11 -11.52 0.35
N ASP A 82 -0.81 -10.53 -0.18
CA ASP A 82 -2.02 -10.75 -0.97
C ASP A 82 -1.69 -11.40 -2.33
N PRO A 83 -2.22 -12.61 -2.62
CA PRO A 83 -1.94 -13.30 -3.87
C PRO A 83 -2.45 -12.55 -5.10
N ARG A 84 -3.51 -11.74 -4.97
CA ARG A 84 -4.07 -10.91 -6.07
C ARG A 84 -3.02 -9.96 -6.63
N PHE A 85 -2.18 -9.42 -5.75
CA PHE A 85 -1.20 -8.40 -6.13
C PHE A 85 0.19 -8.95 -6.39
N ARG A 86 0.42 -10.28 -6.34
CA ARG A 86 1.77 -10.87 -6.47
C ARG A 86 2.55 -10.38 -7.70
N ARG A 87 1.87 -10.20 -8.83
CA ARG A 87 2.47 -9.74 -10.10
C ARG A 87 2.37 -8.23 -10.37
N VAL A 88 1.66 -7.49 -9.52
CA VAL A 88 1.50 -6.04 -9.67
C VAL A 88 2.82 -5.34 -9.32
N ILE A 89 3.23 -4.35 -10.12
CA ILE A 89 4.45 -3.56 -9.85
C ILE A 89 4.26 -2.76 -8.56
N LYS A 90 5.28 -2.68 -7.72
CA LYS A 90 5.23 -1.94 -6.45
C LYS A 90 6.36 -0.93 -6.40
N ILE A 91 6.01 0.34 -6.20
CA ILE A 91 6.94 1.48 -6.15
C ILE A 91 6.81 2.13 -4.77
N ILE A 92 7.92 2.66 -4.24
CA ILE A 92 7.90 3.48 -3.02
C ILE A 92 8.27 4.92 -3.39
N GLU A 93 7.56 5.88 -2.84
CA GLU A 93 7.79 7.33 -3.02
C GLU A 93 7.89 8.02 -1.65
N THR A 94 8.40 7.26 -0.67
CA THR A 94 8.55 7.72 0.71
C THR A 94 9.56 8.86 0.81
N PRO A 95 9.48 9.71 1.86
CA PRO A 95 10.44 10.79 2.07
C PRO A 95 11.90 10.33 2.01
N LYS A 96 12.74 11.08 1.29
CA LYS A 96 14.15 10.70 1.07
C LYS A 96 15.08 11.15 2.18
N GLY A 97 14.79 12.27 2.86
CA GLY A 97 15.68 12.87 3.86
C GLY A 97 17.08 13.17 3.31
N ASP A 98 18.05 13.24 4.22
CA ASP A 98 19.45 13.57 3.87
C ASP A 98 20.24 12.37 3.34
N GLU A 99 19.77 11.14 3.56
CA GLU A 99 20.40 9.90 3.09
C GLU A 99 19.48 9.07 2.16
N PRO A 100 19.13 9.55 0.94
CA PRO A 100 18.08 8.98 0.10
C PRO A 100 18.18 7.47 -0.12
N VAL A 101 19.38 6.99 -0.48
CA VAL A 101 19.62 5.57 -0.78
C VAL A 101 19.48 4.71 0.48
N ARG A 102 19.89 5.22 1.64
CA ARG A 102 19.78 4.48 2.91
C ARG A 102 18.32 4.35 3.32
N HIS A 103 17.54 5.42 3.19
CA HIS A 103 16.11 5.42 3.51
C HIS A 103 15.32 4.51 2.56
N ASP A 104 15.59 4.55 1.26
CA ASP A 104 14.95 3.65 0.29
C ASP A 104 15.27 2.18 0.59
N ARG A 105 16.54 1.87 0.87
CA ARG A 105 16.94 0.52 1.28
C ARG A 105 16.28 0.08 2.59
N ARG A 106 16.00 1.00 3.52
CA ARG A 106 15.27 0.69 4.76
C ARG A 106 13.83 0.27 4.43
N MET A 107 13.12 1.05 3.63
CA MET A 107 11.73 0.79 3.25
C MET A 107 11.58 -0.48 2.43
N LEU A 108 12.43 -0.69 1.43
CA LEU A 108 12.44 -1.92 0.64
C LEU A 108 12.72 -3.16 1.49
N ARG A 109 13.65 -3.08 2.46
CA ARG A 109 13.92 -4.19 3.39
C ARG A 109 12.70 -4.48 4.27
N ARG A 110 12.00 -3.46 4.77
CA ARG A 110 10.78 -3.62 5.57
C ARG A 110 9.66 -4.30 4.77
N LEU A 111 9.35 -3.83 3.56
CA LEU A 111 8.33 -4.45 2.71
C LEU A 111 8.66 -5.91 2.36
N ARG A 112 9.94 -6.22 2.07
CA ARG A 112 10.39 -7.61 1.86
C ARG A 112 10.25 -8.47 3.11
N ALA A 113 10.46 -7.88 4.29
CA ALA A 113 10.22 -8.59 5.55
C ALA A 113 8.73 -8.87 5.77
N TYR A 114 7.85 -7.91 5.45
CA TYR A 114 6.40 -8.11 5.49
C TYR A 114 5.94 -9.27 4.60
N ALA A 115 6.46 -9.33 3.36
CA ALA A 115 6.14 -10.40 2.41
C ALA A 115 6.52 -11.81 2.91
N ARG A 116 7.56 -11.94 3.74
CA ARG A 116 8.02 -13.25 4.25
C ARG A 116 7.13 -13.86 5.34
N GLY A 117 6.25 -13.08 5.96
CA GLY A 117 5.47 -13.56 7.10
C GLY A 117 6.28 -13.61 8.42
N PRO A 118 5.62 -13.91 9.55
CA PRO A 118 6.32 -14.33 10.76
C PRO A 118 7.14 -15.59 10.48
N ARG A 119 8.30 -15.74 11.13
CA ARG A 119 9.06 -17.00 11.04
C ARG A 119 8.23 -18.11 11.70
N PRO A 120 8.24 -19.34 11.16
CA PRO A 120 7.65 -20.48 11.85
C PRO A 120 8.14 -20.52 13.30
N GLY A 121 7.22 -20.54 14.27
CA GLY A 121 7.51 -20.58 15.71
C GLY A 121 7.59 -19.25 16.44
N THR A 122 7.27 -18.10 15.82
CA THR A 122 7.12 -16.83 16.56
C THR A 122 5.67 -16.68 17.03
N PRO A 123 5.38 -16.65 18.35
CA PRO A 123 4.02 -16.47 18.83
C PRO A 123 3.49 -15.09 18.42
N THR A 124 2.28 -15.05 17.85
CA THR A 124 1.54 -13.81 17.64
C THR A 124 1.09 -13.34 19.02
N MET A 125 1.65 -12.25 19.53
CA MET A 125 1.06 -11.58 20.70
C MET A 125 -0.26 -10.96 20.23
N GLU A 126 -1.38 -11.61 20.55
CA GLU A 126 -2.67 -10.93 20.64
C GLU A 126 -2.55 -9.88 21.74
N LEU A 127 -2.66 -8.62 21.36
CA LEU A 127 -2.89 -7.54 22.30
C LEU A 127 -4.35 -7.71 22.78
N ALA A 128 -4.48 -8.06 24.05
CA ALA A 128 -5.74 -8.05 24.79
C ALA A 128 -6.33 -6.64 24.90
#